data_AF-A0A258T0E1-F1
#
_entry.id   AF-A0A258T0E1-F1
#
_cell.length_a   1.000
_cell.length_b   1.000
_cell.length_c   1.000
_cell.angle_alpha   90.00
_cell.angle_beta   90.00
_cell.angle_gamma   90.00
#
_symmetry.space_group_name_H-M   'P 1'
#
loop_
_entity.id
_entity.type
_entity.pdbx_description
1 polymer ?
#
loop_
_entity_poly.entity_id
_entity_poly.type
_entity_poly.pdbx_seq_one_letter_code
_entity_poly.pdbx_strand_id
1 'polypeptide(L)'
;TTNQPIHYRELYKLGVVFSPNLDLIEIYPEGNRLVAALRNTFIDAEEERIVDHVVVEYGTLPVDGIYRALKARSVNAGQIDLDAIVAGTPQPFDLAKGFALYRVGDALAGRNIHAAIYDSLRLCKDI
;
A
#
# COMPACT_ATOMS: atom_id res chain seq x y z
N THR A 1 -5.94 -14.05 7.25
CA THR A 1 -5.28 -14.45 8.52
C THR A 1 -4.12 -13.52 8.75
N THR A 2 -4.19 -12.68 9.78
CA THR A 2 -3.19 -11.65 10.02
C THR A 2 -1.98 -12.30 10.67
N ASN A 3 -0.85 -12.40 9.95
CA ASN A 3 0.42 -12.90 10.51
C ASN A 3 1.02 -11.98 11.61
N GLN A 4 0.35 -10.87 11.93
CA GLN A 4 0.79 -9.89 12.92
C GLN A 4 1.22 -10.49 14.27
N PRO A 5 0.47 -11.41 14.92
CA PRO A 5 0.88 -11.96 16.21
C PRO A 5 2.21 -12.72 16.14
N ILE A 6 2.50 -13.35 15.00
CA ILE A 6 3.76 -14.07 14.78
C ILE A 6 4.91 -13.06 14.68
N HIS A 7 4.75 -11.99 13.88
CA HIS A 7 5.78 -10.96 13.73
C HIS A 7 6.06 -10.22 15.04
N TYR A 8 5.02 -9.81 15.78
CA TYR A 8 5.20 -9.15 17.07
C TYR A 8 5.93 -10.05 18.06
N ARG A 9 5.57 -11.35 18.13
CA ARG A 9 6.26 -12.30 19.00
C ARG A 9 7.75 -12.38 18.71
N GLU A 10 8.15 -12.46 17.44
CA GLU A 10 9.58 -12.53 17.09
C GLU A 10 10.31 -11.21 17.36
N LEU A 11 9.69 -10.05 17.09
CA LEU A 11 10.28 -8.74 17.41
C LEU A 11 10.46 -8.54 18.92
N TYR A 12 9.50 -8.98 19.73
CA TYR A 12 9.65 -8.95 21.20
C TYR A 12 10.80 -9.83 21.69
N LYS A 13 11.01 -11.02 21.12
CA LYS A 13 12.16 -11.87 21.49
C LYS A 13 13.51 -11.21 21.17
N LEU A 14 13.55 -10.33 20.16
CA LEU A 14 14.74 -9.58 19.78
C LEU A 14 14.93 -8.27 20.58
N GLY A 15 14.04 -7.98 21.53
CA GLY A 15 14.13 -6.78 22.37
C GLY A 15 13.79 -5.48 21.64
N VAL A 16 13.00 -5.55 20.56
CA VAL A 16 12.54 -4.35 19.84
C VAL A 16 11.67 -3.49 20.73
N VAL A 17 12.01 -2.19 20.82
CA VAL A 17 11.22 -1.19 21.54
C VAL A 17 10.12 -0.66 20.64
N PHE A 18 8.87 -1.02 20.93
CA PHE A 18 7.70 -0.45 20.28
C PHE A 18 7.32 0.87 20.94
N SER A 19 7.08 1.90 20.14
CA SER A 19 6.68 3.22 20.63
C SER A 19 5.39 3.67 19.95
N PRO A 20 4.25 3.06 20.31
CA PRO A 20 2.96 3.48 19.78
C PRO A 20 2.62 4.89 20.26
N ASN A 21 1.70 5.55 19.56
CA ASN A 21 1.17 6.88 19.93
C ASN A 21 2.23 7.99 19.93
N LEU A 22 3.29 7.83 19.15
CA LEU A 22 4.29 8.86 18.87
C LEU A 22 4.33 9.15 17.37
N ASP A 23 4.14 10.42 17.00
CA ASP A 23 4.35 10.90 15.65
C ASP A 23 5.78 11.45 15.51
N LEU A 24 6.45 11.13 14.40
CA LEU A 24 7.72 11.74 14.03
C LEU A 24 7.48 13.13 13.45
N ILE A 25 7.87 14.18 14.19
CA ILE A 25 7.59 15.58 13.83
C ILE A 25 8.78 16.26 13.16
N GLU A 26 10.01 15.87 13.49
CA GLU A 26 11.22 16.44 12.91
C GLU A 26 12.39 15.45 12.95
N ILE A 27 13.28 15.56 11.97
CA ILE A 27 14.58 14.87 11.96
C ILE A 27 15.66 15.93 11.70
N TYR A 28 16.66 16.01 12.57
CA TYR A 28 17.79 16.92 12.38
C TYR A 28 19.12 16.25 12.74
N PRO A 29 20.25 16.66 12.12
CA PRO A 29 21.55 16.08 12.39
C PRO A 29 22.15 16.59 13.71
N GLU A 30 22.85 15.71 14.43
CA GLU A 30 23.70 16.04 15.57
C GLU A 30 25.04 15.31 15.43
N GLY A 31 26.07 16.04 14.96
CA GLY A 31 27.38 15.47 14.64
C GLY A 31 27.28 14.43 13.53
N ASN A 32 27.62 13.17 13.84
CA ASN A 32 27.53 12.04 12.91
C ASN A 32 26.25 11.20 13.10
N ARG A 33 25.30 11.67 13.91
CA ARG A 33 24.03 11.00 14.22
C ARG A 33 22.84 11.87 13.84
N LEU A 34 21.65 11.28 13.93
CA LEU A 34 20.37 11.96 13.73
C LEU A 34 19.61 12.04 15.05
N VAL A 35 18.89 13.13 15.24
CA VAL A 35 17.89 13.25 16.29
C VAL A 35 16.51 13.15 15.66
N ALA A 36 15.70 12.21 16.15
CA ALA A 36 14.30 12.07 15.82
C ALA A 36 13.47 12.72 16.93
N ALA A 37 12.80 13.84 16.63
CA ALA A 37 11.85 14.46 17.53
C ALA A 37 10.48 13.80 17.36
N LEU A 38 9.96 13.27 18.46
CA LEU A 38 8.72 12.50 18.51
C LEU A 38 7.70 13.24 19.39
N ARG A 39 6.44 13.28 18.98
CA ARG A 39 5.35 13.89 19.75
C ARG A 39 4.29 12.85 20.13
N ASN A 40 3.89 12.84 21.39
CA ASN A 40 2.79 12.01 21.85
C ASN A 40 1.45 12.48 21.28
N THR A 41 0.73 11.58 20.63
CA THR A 41 -0.52 11.89 19.90
C THR A 41 -1.70 12.24 20.80
N PHE A 42 -1.59 12.05 22.12
CA PHE A 42 -2.68 12.30 23.08
C PHE A 42 -2.43 13.50 23.99
N ILE A 43 -1.17 13.80 24.29
CA ILE A 43 -0.80 14.84 25.28
C ILE A 43 0.17 15.88 24.74
N ASP A 44 0.56 15.77 23.46
CA ASP A 44 1.50 16.67 22.77
C ASP A 44 2.89 16.78 23.41
N ALA A 45 3.21 15.92 24.39
CA ALA A 45 4.53 15.85 24.99
C ALA A 45 5.56 15.37 23.95
N GLU A 46 6.71 16.04 23.90
CA GLU A 46 7.77 15.74 22.95
C GLU A 46 8.94 15.02 23.62
N GLU A 47 9.56 14.11 22.88
CA GLU A 47 10.81 13.45 23.26
C GLU A 47 11.76 13.37 22.07
N GLU A 48 13.06 13.37 22.36
CA GLU A 48 14.11 13.26 21.35
C GLU A 48 14.83 11.92 21.47
N ARG A 49 15.15 11.32 20.32
CA ARG A 49 15.94 10.09 20.25
C ARG A 49 17.12 10.27 19.31
N ILE A 50 18.32 10.06 19.84
CA ILE A 50 19.55 10.04 19.04
C ILE A 50 19.71 8.65 18.43
N VAL A 51 19.77 8.58 17.11
CA VAL A 51 19.87 7.34 16.33
C VAL A 51 20.88 7.49 15.20
N ASP A 52 21.46 6.39 14.74
CA ASP A 52 22.36 6.39 13.59
C ASP A 52 21.58 6.50 12.26
N HIS A 53 20.36 5.92 12.21
CA HIS A 53 19.52 5.88 11.03
C HIS A 53 18.03 6.02 11.38
N VAL A 54 17.29 6.67 10.49
CA VAL A 54 15.83 6.70 10.50
C VAL A 54 15.34 6.07 9.19
N VAL A 55 14.48 5.05 9.30
CA VAL A 55 13.81 4.42 8.16
C VAL A 55 12.32 4.74 8.27
N VAL A 56 11.78 5.41 7.26
CA VAL A 56 10.37 5.82 7.23
C VAL A 56 9.60 4.91 6.28
N GLU A 57 8.60 4.21 6.83
CA GLU A 57 7.59 3.49 6.07
C GLU A 57 6.22 4.12 6.38
N TYR A 58 5.72 4.95 5.47
CA TYR A 58 4.44 5.68 5.61
C TYR A 58 3.42 5.26 4.56
N GLY A 59 3.44 3.97 4.22
CA GLY A 59 2.63 3.40 3.15
C GLY A 59 3.04 3.91 1.76
N THR A 60 2.30 3.45 0.75
CA THR A 60 2.55 3.79 -0.65
C THR A 60 1.31 4.45 -1.25
N LEU A 61 1.53 5.48 -2.08
CA LEU A 61 0.48 6.09 -2.89
C LEU A 61 0.47 5.42 -4.28
N PRO A 62 -0.71 4.99 -4.77
CA PRO A 62 -0.82 4.47 -6.13
C PRO A 62 -0.42 5.51 -7.17
N VAL A 63 0.44 5.13 -8.13
CA VAL A 63 0.73 5.97 -9.30
C VAL A 63 -0.44 5.85 -10.29
N ASP A 64 -1.47 6.69 -10.11
CA ASP A 64 -2.75 6.56 -10.81
C ASP A 64 -3.01 7.59 -11.92
N GLY A 65 -2.05 8.46 -12.21
CA GLY A 65 -2.21 9.58 -13.15
C GLY A 65 -2.63 9.14 -14.56
N ILE A 66 -1.95 8.14 -15.13
CA ILE A 66 -2.32 7.58 -16.45
C ILE A 66 -3.70 6.95 -16.40
N TYR A 67 -4.03 6.21 -15.33
CA TYR A 67 -5.35 5.61 -15.17
C TYR A 67 -6.45 6.67 -15.19
N ARG A 68 -6.30 7.74 -14.41
CA ARG A 68 -7.25 8.86 -14.37
C ARG A 68 -7.42 9.51 -15.74
N ALA A 69 -6.33 9.74 -16.47
CA ALA A 69 -6.35 10.34 -17.79
C ALA A 69 -7.06 9.47 -18.85
N LEU A 70 -7.01 8.14 -18.70
CA LEU A 70 -7.59 7.20 -19.68
C LEU A 70 -9.00 6.73 -19.32
N LYS A 71 -9.42 6.82 -18.04
CA LYS A 71 -10.68 6.24 -17.55
C LYS A 71 -11.91 6.65 -18.35
N ALA A 72 -12.04 7.93 -18.70
CA ALA A 72 -13.20 8.42 -19.45
C ALA A 72 -13.23 7.94 -20.91
N ARG A 73 -12.10 7.43 -21.43
CA ARG A 73 -11.96 6.94 -22.81
C ARG A 73 -12.06 5.43 -22.92
N SER A 74 -12.10 4.71 -21.79
CA SER A 74 -12.16 3.25 -21.80
C SER A 74 -13.61 2.77 -21.92
N VAL A 75 -13.81 1.61 -22.57
CA VAL A 75 -15.15 1.04 -22.80
C VAL A 75 -15.86 0.63 -21.50
N ASN A 76 -15.07 0.36 -20.47
CA ASN A 76 -15.55 -0.05 -19.15
C ASN A 76 -15.61 1.10 -18.13
N ALA A 77 -15.20 2.32 -18.49
CA ALA A 77 -15.07 3.45 -17.55
C ALA A 77 -14.30 3.09 -16.26
N GLY A 78 -13.37 2.13 -16.33
CA GLY A 78 -12.61 1.62 -15.19
C GLY A 78 -13.37 0.62 -14.29
N GLN A 79 -14.54 0.15 -14.68
CA GLN A 79 -15.33 -0.86 -13.96
C GLN A 79 -14.76 -2.28 -14.16
N ILE A 80 -14.91 -3.10 -13.13
CA ILE A 80 -14.64 -4.53 -13.14
C ILE A 80 -15.95 -5.23 -12.80
N ASP A 81 -16.34 -6.21 -13.59
CA ASP A 81 -17.44 -7.12 -13.26
C ASP A 81 -16.91 -8.18 -12.27
N LEU A 82 -17.32 -8.05 -11.01
CA LEU A 82 -16.87 -8.94 -9.93
C LEU A 82 -17.42 -10.35 -10.07
N ASP A 83 -18.64 -10.52 -10.60
CA ASP A 83 -19.26 -11.83 -10.78
C ASP A 83 -18.49 -12.62 -11.85
N ALA A 84 -18.12 -11.96 -12.96
CA ALA A 84 -17.27 -12.54 -13.99
C ALA A 84 -15.86 -12.90 -13.45
N ILE A 85 -15.27 -12.06 -12.60
CA ILE A 85 -13.99 -12.37 -11.93
C ILE A 85 -14.10 -13.61 -11.03
N VAL A 86 -15.18 -13.72 -10.26
CA VAL A 86 -15.42 -14.86 -9.36
C VAL A 86 -15.70 -16.13 -10.15
N ALA A 87 -16.47 -16.03 -11.24
CA ALA A 87 -16.77 -17.14 -12.14
C ALA A 87 -15.58 -17.56 -13.02
N GLY A 88 -14.53 -16.74 -13.09
CA GLY A 88 -13.38 -16.98 -13.97
C GLY A 88 -13.74 -16.87 -15.45
N THR A 89 -14.66 -15.96 -15.79
CA THR A 89 -15.10 -15.70 -17.15
C THR A 89 -14.57 -14.35 -17.66
N PRO A 90 -14.49 -14.15 -18.99
CA PRO A 90 -14.05 -12.88 -19.55
C PRO A 90 -14.92 -11.71 -19.07
N GLN A 91 -14.33 -10.51 -19.01
CA GLN A 91 -15.06 -9.30 -18.63
C GLN A 91 -16.06 -8.91 -19.74
N PRO A 92 -17.30 -8.52 -19.41
CA PRO A 92 -18.38 -8.35 -20.38
C PRO A 92 -18.34 -6.98 -21.08
N PHE A 93 -17.15 -6.53 -21.49
CA PHE A 93 -16.98 -5.27 -22.19
C PHE A 93 -16.57 -5.50 -23.65
N ASP A 94 -17.24 -4.78 -24.54
CA ASP A 94 -17.03 -4.88 -25.98
C ASP A 94 -15.74 -4.16 -26.40
N LEU A 95 -14.65 -4.92 -26.52
CA LEU A 95 -13.34 -4.41 -26.94
C LEU A 95 -13.30 -3.96 -28.40
N ALA A 96 -14.31 -4.24 -29.22
CA ALA A 96 -14.38 -3.66 -30.57
C ALA A 96 -14.63 -2.13 -30.52
N LYS A 97 -15.18 -1.62 -29.41
CA LYS A 97 -15.45 -0.19 -29.20
C LYS A 97 -14.25 0.59 -28.64
N GLY A 98 -13.14 -0.08 -28.32
CA GLY A 98 -11.95 0.55 -27.75
C GLY A 98 -11.23 -0.35 -26.76
N PHE A 99 -10.58 0.24 -25.78
CA PHE A 99 -9.82 -0.49 -24.77
C PHE A 99 -10.58 -0.56 -23.43
N ALA A 100 -10.46 -1.67 -22.73
CA ALA A 100 -10.81 -1.75 -21.32
C ALA A 100 -9.63 -1.32 -20.45
N LEU A 101 -9.91 -0.71 -19.30
CA LEU A 101 -8.90 -0.18 -18.38
C LEU A 101 -9.12 -0.73 -16.98
N TYR A 102 -8.10 -1.37 -16.42
CA TYR A 102 -8.15 -2.00 -15.11
C TYR A 102 -7.00 -1.52 -14.21
N ARG A 103 -7.20 -1.56 -12.89
CA ARG A 103 -6.15 -1.39 -11.89
C ARG A 103 -6.00 -2.70 -11.14
N VAL A 104 -4.76 -3.15 -10.97
CA VAL A 104 -4.42 -4.41 -10.33
C VAL A 104 -3.28 -4.20 -9.33
N GLY A 105 -3.20 -5.05 -8.31
CA GLY A 105 -2.18 -4.95 -7.27
C GLY A 105 -2.19 -3.59 -6.56
N ASP A 106 -1.00 -3.04 -6.34
CA ASP A 106 -0.80 -1.80 -5.58
C ASP A 106 -1.43 -0.57 -6.25
N ALA A 107 -1.75 -0.63 -7.54
CA ALA A 107 -2.53 0.42 -8.22
C ALA A 107 -3.99 0.50 -7.72
N LEU A 108 -4.50 -0.58 -7.11
CA LEU A 108 -5.84 -0.66 -6.53
C LEU A 108 -5.80 -0.61 -5.00
N ALA A 109 -5.01 -1.49 -4.39
CA ALA A 109 -4.78 -1.54 -2.95
C ALA A 109 -3.46 -2.25 -2.66
N GLY A 110 -2.56 -1.61 -1.92
CA GLY A 110 -1.33 -2.22 -1.40
C GLY A 110 -1.69 -3.39 -0.48
N ARG A 111 -1.60 -4.62 -1.00
CA ARG A 111 -1.92 -5.84 -0.27
C ARG A 111 -0.69 -6.74 -0.21
N ASN A 112 -0.75 -7.91 -0.81
CA ASN A 112 0.37 -8.83 -0.92
C ASN A 112 0.55 -9.24 -2.38
N ILE A 113 1.73 -9.76 -2.69
CA ILE A 113 2.11 -10.18 -4.04
C ILE A 113 1.15 -11.23 -4.63
N HIS A 114 0.63 -12.15 -3.81
CA HIS A 114 -0.31 -13.16 -4.29
C HIS A 114 -1.62 -12.53 -4.77
N ALA A 115 -2.16 -11.56 -4.03
CA ALA A 115 -3.37 -10.84 -4.43
C ALA A 115 -3.15 -10.12 -5.78
N ALA A 116 -2.04 -9.40 -5.93
CA ALA A 116 -1.70 -8.72 -7.18
C ALA A 116 -1.61 -9.69 -8.37
N ILE A 117 -0.97 -10.85 -8.18
CA ILE A 117 -0.85 -11.89 -9.20
C ILE A 117 -2.22 -12.48 -9.55
N TYR A 118 -3.01 -12.88 -8.55
CA TYR A 118 -4.29 -13.55 -8.78
C TYR A 118 -5.33 -12.61 -9.39
N ASP A 119 -5.39 -11.35 -8.99
CA ASP A 119 -6.28 -10.35 -9.57
C ASP A 119 -5.94 -10.12 -11.05
N SER A 120 -4.64 -9.99 -11.37
CA SER A 120 -4.17 -9.83 -12.75
C SER A 120 -4.43 -11.09 -13.59
N LEU A 121 -4.18 -12.28 -13.03
CA LEU A 121 -4.40 -13.54 -13.73
C LEU A 121 -5.87 -13.73 -14.09
N ARG A 122 -6.80 -13.48 -13.15
CA ARG A 122 -8.25 -13.60 -13.40
C ARG A 122 -8.75 -12.64 -14.47
N LEU A 123 -8.14 -11.45 -14.56
CA LEU A 123 -8.45 -10.50 -15.62
C LEU A 123 -7.88 -10.96 -16.96
N CYS A 124 -6.67 -11.51 -17.00
CA CYS A 124 -5.90 -11.72 -18.23
C CYS A 124 -5.98 -13.12 -18.83
N LYS A 125 -6.33 -14.15 -18.05
CA LYS A 125 -6.21 -15.55 -18.50
C LYS A 125 -7.11 -15.89 -19.69
N ASP A 126 -8.28 -15.24 -19.76
CA ASP A 126 -9.33 -15.58 -20.71
C ASP A 126 -9.75 -14.35 -21.57
N ILE A 127 -8.85 -13.36 -21.72
CA ILE A 127 -9.05 -12.17 -22.61
C ILE A 127 -9.02 -12.57 -24.08
#